data_AF-A0A0J6FUG0-F1
#
_entry.id   AF-A0A0J6FUG0-F1
#
_cell.length_a   1.000
_cell.length_b   1.000
_cell.length_c   1.000
_cell.angle_alpha   90.00
_cell.angle_beta   90.00
_cell.angle_gamma   90.00
#
_symmetry.space_group_name_H-M   'P 1'
#
loop_
_entity.id
_entity.type
_entity.pdbx_description
1 polymer ?
#
loop_
_entity_poly.entity_id
_entity_poly.type
_entity_poly.pdbx_seq_one_letter_code
_entity_poly.pdbx_strand_id
1 'polypeptide(L)'
;MKLFSKRKVLDERLSGLQNGIFRELYSIVVGLCGLSIFYEQFFGEVGLANIWLELVIIIGGGAYYMIRSSMLGIFTDEVEMHDRSSKWKMSTKNIVISVLVGLGISLTFATINSQRFGETRGETIEFFFTIFFTCIMIYIPFLFAILVLPYAFAKYRSDKVNKQELEDIDDEDEQDVR
;
A
#
# COMPACT_ATOMS: atom_id res chain seq x y z
N MET A 1 15.41 43.90 -20.25
CA MET A 1 14.01 43.58 -20.64
C MET A 1 13.80 42.10 -20.34
N LYS A 2 12.96 41.77 -19.34
CA LYS A 2 12.63 40.38 -18.95
C LYS A 2 11.99 39.65 -20.13
N LEU A 3 12.64 38.59 -20.61
CA LEU A 3 12.19 37.78 -21.76
C LEU A 3 12.04 36.31 -21.36
N PHE A 4 11.60 36.07 -20.13
CA PHE A 4 11.30 34.74 -19.60
C PHE A 4 9.90 34.69 -18.99
N SER A 5 9.25 33.55 -19.23
CA SER A 5 7.98 33.09 -18.64
C SER A 5 6.68 33.56 -19.31
N LYS A 6 6.39 32.98 -20.48
CA LYS A 6 5.04 32.44 -20.69
C LYS A 6 5.11 30.96 -20.33
N ARG A 7 4.83 30.60 -19.07
CA ARG A 7 4.42 29.23 -18.76
C ARG A 7 3.20 28.96 -19.63
N LYS A 8 3.36 28.09 -20.62
CA LYS A 8 2.22 27.49 -21.32
C LYS A 8 1.38 26.85 -20.21
N VAL A 9 0.19 27.37 -19.99
CA VAL A 9 -0.92 26.64 -19.36
C VAL A 9 -1.12 25.42 -20.25
N LEU A 10 -0.33 24.37 -20.02
CA LEU A 10 -0.61 23.05 -20.55
C LEU A 10 -1.92 22.67 -19.89
N ASP A 11 -2.94 22.52 -20.72
CA ASP A 11 -4.33 22.28 -20.35
C ASP A 11 -4.39 21.25 -19.22
N GLU A 12 -4.75 21.71 -18.00
CA GLU A 12 -4.82 20.88 -16.80
C GLU A 12 -5.74 19.67 -17.00
N ARG A 13 -6.67 19.77 -17.96
CA ARG A 13 -7.53 18.68 -18.40
C ARG A 13 -6.75 17.57 -19.09
N LEU A 14 -5.76 17.91 -19.93
CA LEU A 14 -4.95 16.94 -20.66
C LEU A 14 -3.99 16.21 -19.72
N SER A 15 -3.35 16.92 -18.79
CA SER A 15 -2.48 16.30 -17.78
C SER A 15 -3.28 15.42 -16.80
N GLY A 16 -4.48 15.86 -16.40
CA GLY A 16 -5.40 15.06 -15.60
C GLY A 16 -5.83 13.77 -16.30
N LEU A 17 -6.18 13.85 -17.59
CA LEU A 17 -6.56 12.68 -18.40
C LEU A 17 -5.39 11.69 -18.53
N GLN A 18 -4.17 12.18 -18.78
CA GLN A 18 -2.98 11.33 -18.84
C GLN A 18 -2.71 10.63 -17.51
N ASN A 19 -2.82 11.34 -16.39
CA ASN A 19 -2.63 10.75 -15.06
C ASN A 19 -3.69 9.66 -14.77
N GLY A 20 -4.93 9.87 -15.20
CA GLY A 20 -5.98 8.86 -15.15
C GLY A 20 -5.61 7.58 -15.91
N ILE A 21 -5.16 7.71 -17.16
CA ILE A 21 -4.72 6.58 -17.99
C ILE A 21 -3.55 5.83 -17.34
N PHE A 22 -2.56 6.53 -16.79
CA PHE A 22 -1.45 5.90 -16.09
C PHE A 22 -1.91 5.13 -14.85
N ARG A 23 -2.86 5.67 -14.09
CA ARG A 23 -3.43 5.01 -12.91
C ARG A 23 -4.20 3.73 -13.28
N GLU A 24 -4.97 3.77 -14.36
CA GLU A 24 -5.68 2.59 -14.88
C GLU A 24 -4.71 1.53 -15.38
N LEU A 25 -3.71 1.91 -16.18
CA LEU A 25 -2.67 1.00 -16.66
C LEU A 25 -1.94 0.33 -15.50
N TYR A 26 -1.53 1.10 -14.49
CA TYR A 26 -0.88 0.56 -13.30
C TYR A 26 -1.79 -0.46 -12.58
N SER A 27 -3.07 -0.15 -12.42
CA SER A 27 -4.03 -1.05 -11.78
C SER A 27 -4.20 -2.36 -12.56
N ILE A 28 -4.20 -2.30 -13.90
CA ILE A 28 -4.24 -3.49 -14.77
C ILE A 28 -2.96 -4.31 -14.62
N VAL A 29 -1.79 -3.68 -14.66
CA VAL A 29 -0.49 -4.36 -14.51
C VAL A 29 -0.39 -5.07 -13.16
N VAL A 30 -0.76 -4.40 -12.08
CA VAL A 30 -0.80 -5.01 -10.74
C VAL A 30 -1.78 -6.18 -10.68
N GLY A 31 -2.96 -6.04 -11.30
CA GLY A 31 -3.94 -7.11 -11.41
C GLY A 31 -3.41 -8.35 -12.15
N LEU A 32 -2.74 -8.14 -13.29
CA LEU A 32 -2.12 -9.23 -14.06
C LEU A 32 -0.99 -9.90 -13.30
N CYS A 33 -0.12 -9.14 -12.64
CA CYS A 33 0.95 -9.70 -11.80
C CYS A 33 0.35 -10.52 -10.63
N GLY A 34 -0.70 -10.02 -9.99
CA GLY A 34 -1.40 -10.74 -8.92
C GLY A 34 -2.04 -12.04 -9.39
N LEU A 35 -2.67 -12.03 -10.57
CA LEU A 35 -3.24 -13.25 -11.18
C LEU A 35 -2.14 -14.24 -11.58
N SER A 36 -0.99 -13.77 -12.07
CA SER A 36 0.17 -14.60 -12.39
C SER A 36 0.67 -15.35 -11.14
N ILE A 37 0.90 -14.61 -10.04
CA ILE A 37 1.31 -15.21 -8.74
C ILE A 37 0.28 -16.23 -8.27
N PHE A 38 -1.00 -15.91 -8.36
CA PHE A 38 -2.07 -16.84 -7.96
C PHE A 38 -2.06 -18.11 -8.82
N TYR A 39 -1.90 -17.97 -10.14
CA TYR A 39 -1.82 -19.12 -11.03
C TYR A 39 -0.62 -20.02 -10.71
N GLU A 40 0.57 -19.45 -10.53
CA GLU A 40 1.77 -20.22 -10.19
C GLU A 40 1.64 -20.94 -8.84
N GLN A 41 0.99 -20.30 -7.85
CA GLN A 41 0.81 -20.88 -6.51
C GLN A 41 -0.11 -22.10 -6.47
N PHE A 42 -1.12 -22.16 -7.36
CA PHE A 42 -2.16 -23.21 -7.33
C PHE A 42 -2.04 -24.24 -8.48
N PHE A 43 -1.51 -23.83 -9.63
CA PHE A 43 -1.47 -24.66 -10.84
C PHE A 43 -0.05 -24.92 -11.37
N GLY A 44 0.96 -24.20 -10.89
CA GLY A 44 2.34 -24.32 -11.38
C GLY A 44 3.10 -25.52 -10.81
N GLU A 45 3.70 -26.34 -11.68
CA GLU A 45 4.58 -27.44 -11.28
C GLU A 45 6.00 -26.98 -10.86
N VAL A 46 6.39 -25.74 -11.22
CA VAL A 46 7.77 -25.23 -11.15
C VAL A 46 8.11 -24.56 -9.81
N GLY A 47 7.16 -24.41 -8.88
CA GLY A 47 7.39 -23.81 -7.57
C GLY A 47 7.75 -22.32 -7.61
N LEU A 48 8.05 -21.73 -6.44
CA LEU A 48 8.23 -20.28 -6.19
C LEU A 48 9.45 -19.63 -6.89
N ALA A 49 10.07 -20.29 -7.87
CA ALA A 49 11.35 -19.85 -8.44
C ALA A 49 11.22 -18.55 -9.27
N ASN A 50 10.06 -18.26 -9.85
CA ASN A 50 9.91 -17.18 -10.84
C ASN A 50 9.07 -15.98 -10.41
N ILE A 51 8.40 -15.99 -9.26
CA ILE A 51 7.51 -14.89 -8.80
C ILE A 51 8.23 -13.57 -8.42
N TRP A 52 9.55 -13.53 -8.50
CA TRP A 52 10.35 -12.40 -8.04
C TRP A 52 10.06 -11.12 -8.82
N LEU A 53 9.86 -11.23 -10.13
CA LEU A 53 9.66 -10.07 -10.99
C LEU A 53 8.30 -9.43 -10.71
N GLU A 54 7.24 -10.24 -10.56
CA GLU A 54 5.90 -9.82 -10.21
C GLU A 54 5.88 -9.13 -8.84
N LEU A 55 6.58 -9.70 -7.85
CA LEU A 55 6.71 -9.09 -6.53
C LEU A 55 7.43 -7.75 -6.59
N VAL A 56 8.51 -7.64 -7.38
CA VAL A 56 9.23 -6.37 -7.57
C VAL A 56 8.34 -5.32 -8.23
N ILE A 57 7.53 -5.68 -9.22
CA ILE A 57 6.60 -4.74 -9.86
C ILE A 57 5.54 -4.25 -8.87
N ILE A 58 4.90 -5.16 -8.13
CA ILE A 58 3.82 -4.82 -7.20
C ILE A 58 4.36 -3.99 -6.03
N ILE A 59 5.42 -4.48 -5.37
CA ILE A 59 5.97 -3.83 -4.17
C ILE A 59 6.74 -2.56 -4.55
N GLY A 60 7.61 -2.63 -5.56
CA GLY A 60 8.41 -1.50 -6.01
C GLY A 60 7.56 -0.39 -6.62
N GLY A 61 6.56 -0.74 -7.45
CA GLY A 61 5.61 0.21 -8.01
C GLY A 61 4.76 0.89 -6.92
N GLY A 62 4.25 0.10 -5.97
CA GLY A 62 3.46 0.61 -4.85
C GLY A 62 4.27 1.54 -3.94
N ALA A 63 5.50 1.15 -3.60
CA ALA A 63 6.41 1.96 -2.80
C ALA A 63 6.79 3.27 -3.52
N TYR A 64 7.11 3.20 -4.81
CA TYR A 64 7.41 4.39 -5.61
C TYR A 64 6.25 5.37 -5.64
N TYR A 65 5.03 4.88 -5.89
CA TYR A 65 3.83 5.70 -5.87
C TYR A 65 3.64 6.36 -4.51
N MET A 66 3.69 5.58 -3.43
CA MET A 66 3.52 6.09 -2.06
C MET A 66 4.55 7.16 -1.70
N ILE A 67 5.83 6.93 -1.99
CA ILE A 67 6.89 7.90 -1.71
C ILE A 67 6.64 9.18 -2.50
N ARG A 68 6.37 9.06 -3.80
CA ARG A 68 6.19 10.21 -4.69
C ARG A 68 4.95 11.03 -4.31
N SER A 69 3.82 10.39 -4.02
CA SER A 69 2.60 11.09 -3.60
C SER A 69 2.76 11.78 -2.25
N SER A 70 3.50 11.17 -1.32
CA SER A 70 3.80 11.80 -0.02
C SER A 70 4.68 13.03 -0.14
N MET A 71 5.66 13.01 -1.05
CA MET A 71 6.56 14.15 -1.27
C MET A 71 5.85 15.33 -1.94
N LEU A 72 4.76 15.05 -2.66
CA LEU A 72 3.96 16.06 -3.38
C LEU A 72 2.78 16.59 -2.56
N GLY A 73 2.58 16.15 -1.31
CA GLY A 73 1.40 16.59 -0.53
C GLY A 73 0.07 15.94 -0.91
N ILE A 74 -0.02 15.38 -2.12
CA ILE A 74 -1.22 14.76 -2.71
C ILE A 74 -1.71 13.54 -1.91
N PHE A 75 -0.82 12.85 -1.19
CA PHE A 75 -1.21 11.66 -0.43
C PHE A 75 -2.23 11.98 0.67
N THR A 76 -2.08 13.12 1.36
CA THR A 76 -3.03 13.57 2.38
C THR A 76 -4.39 13.86 1.75
N ASP A 77 -4.42 14.58 0.64
CA ASP A 77 -5.65 14.94 -0.06
C ASP A 77 -6.41 13.70 -0.54
N GLU A 78 -5.69 12.68 -1.05
CA GLU A 78 -6.27 11.39 -1.44
C GLU A 78 -6.91 10.67 -0.25
N VAL A 79 -6.23 10.67 0.91
CA VAL A 79 -6.75 10.07 2.15
C VAL A 79 -7.97 10.81 2.65
N GLU A 80 -7.97 12.14 2.63
CA GLU A 80 -9.11 12.95 3.08
C GLU A 80 -10.31 12.80 2.17
N MET A 81 -10.10 12.77 0.85
CA MET A 81 -11.14 12.51 -0.12
C MET A 81 -11.73 11.09 0.05
N HIS A 82 -10.87 10.10 0.29
CA HIS A 82 -11.32 8.75 0.62
C HIS A 82 -12.13 8.74 1.92
N ASP A 83 -11.64 9.35 3.00
CA ASP A 83 -12.29 9.34 4.31
C ASP A 83 -13.60 10.14 4.33
N ARG A 84 -13.76 11.14 3.45
CA ARG A 84 -15.01 11.86 3.24
C ARG A 84 -16.04 11.05 2.44
N SER A 85 -15.58 10.26 1.48
CA SER A 85 -16.45 9.47 0.59
C SER A 85 -16.77 8.07 1.11
N SER A 86 -15.93 7.54 2.01
CA SER A 86 -16.02 6.19 2.55
C SER A 86 -16.50 6.18 3.99
N LYS A 87 -17.24 5.13 4.36
CA LYS A 87 -17.66 4.91 5.76
C LYS A 87 -16.48 4.54 6.67
N TRP A 88 -15.41 3.98 6.10
CA TRP A 88 -14.27 3.45 6.85
C TRP A 88 -13.04 4.27 6.53
N LYS A 89 -12.37 4.76 7.57
CA LYS A 89 -11.10 5.49 7.43
C LYS A 89 -10.05 4.59 6.77
N MET A 90 -9.21 5.18 5.93
CA MET A 90 -8.16 4.45 5.21
C MET A 90 -7.19 3.74 6.18
N SER A 91 -6.86 4.39 7.30
CA SER A 91 -6.07 3.78 8.38
C SER A 91 -6.74 2.53 8.97
N THR A 92 -8.04 2.61 9.27
CA THR A 92 -8.81 1.47 9.80
C THR A 92 -8.85 0.32 8.80
N LYS A 93 -9.00 0.62 7.51
CA LYS A 93 -8.96 -0.38 6.44
C LYS A 93 -7.62 -1.11 6.41
N ASN A 94 -6.50 -0.39 6.49
CA ASN A 94 -5.16 -1.01 6.50
C ASN A 94 -4.95 -1.91 7.73
N ILE A 95 -5.41 -1.48 8.91
CA ILE A 95 -5.35 -2.30 10.13
C ILE A 95 -6.17 -3.58 9.96
N VAL A 96 -7.42 -3.46 9.51
CA VAL A 96 -8.30 -4.63 9.33
C VAL A 96 -7.73 -5.59 8.29
N ILE A 97 -7.18 -5.09 7.18
CA ILE A 97 -6.51 -5.91 6.17
C ILE A 97 -5.31 -6.65 6.79
N SER A 98 -4.46 -5.96 7.55
CA SER A 98 -3.27 -6.58 8.17
C SER A 98 -3.65 -7.73 9.12
N VAL A 99 -4.73 -7.56 9.89
CA VAL A 99 -5.22 -8.59 10.82
C VAL A 99 -5.85 -9.75 10.06
N LEU A 100 -6.73 -9.49 9.09
CA LEU A 100 -7.40 -10.54 8.32
C LEU A 100 -6.41 -11.39 7.52
N VAL A 101 -5.46 -10.74 6.84
CA VAL A 101 -4.42 -11.44 6.07
C VAL A 101 -3.51 -12.21 7.00
N GLY A 102 -3.09 -11.63 8.13
CA GLY A 102 -2.25 -12.32 9.12
C GLY A 102 -2.93 -13.55 9.73
N LEU A 103 -4.23 -13.46 10.04
CA LEU A 103 -5.02 -14.59 10.51
C LEU A 103 -5.16 -15.67 9.43
N GLY A 104 -5.43 -15.28 8.17
CA GLY A 104 -5.52 -16.20 7.05
C GLY A 104 -4.22 -16.99 6.85
N ILE A 105 -3.09 -16.28 6.80
CA ILE A 105 -1.75 -16.89 6.70
C ILE A 105 -1.48 -17.84 7.87
N SER A 106 -1.78 -17.39 9.10
CA SER A 106 -1.55 -18.21 10.30
C SER A 106 -2.38 -19.48 10.31
N LEU A 107 -3.64 -19.40 9.87
CA LEU A 107 -4.52 -20.55 9.77
C LEU A 107 -4.02 -21.55 8.72
N THR A 108 -3.65 -21.07 7.53
CA THR A 108 -3.11 -21.92 6.47
C THR A 108 -1.83 -22.64 6.91
N PHE A 109 -0.88 -21.92 7.52
CA PHE A 109 0.35 -22.54 8.00
C PHE A 109 0.10 -23.52 9.14
N ALA A 110 -0.76 -23.17 10.10
CA ALA A 110 -1.11 -24.06 11.19
C ALA A 110 -1.73 -25.36 10.68
N THR A 111 -2.69 -25.28 9.74
CA THR A 111 -3.36 -26.46 9.17
C THR A 111 -2.38 -27.36 8.39
N ILE A 112 -1.56 -26.79 7.50
CA ILE A 112 -0.64 -27.57 6.68
C ILE A 112 0.41 -28.26 7.55
N ASN A 113 1.00 -27.52 8.49
CA ASN A 113 2.10 -28.05 9.29
C ASN A 113 1.61 -29.01 10.38
N SER A 114 0.47 -28.77 11.01
CA SER A 114 -0.04 -29.70 12.04
C SER A 114 -0.39 -31.07 11.45
N GLN A 115 -0.93 -31.11 10.23
CA GLN A 115 -1.20 -32.36 9.52
C GLN A 115 0.08 -33.05 9.05
N ARG A 116 1.14 -32.28 8.76
CA ARG A 116 2.41 -32.82 8.30
C ARG A 116 3.26 -33.40 9.43
N PHE A 117 3.21 -32.82 10.62
CA PHE A 117 4.09 -33.17 11.74
C PHE A 117 3.39 -33.87 12.91
N GLY A 118 2.06 -33.86 12.99
CA GLY A 118 1.32 -34.60 14.02
C GLY A 118 1.15 -36.05 13.62
N GLU A 119 1.77 -36.97 14.37
CA GLU A 119 1.64 -38.42 14.16
C GLU A 119 0.34 -38.96 14.79
N THR A 120 -0.06 -38.43 15.95
CA THR A 120 -1.32 -38.76 16.62
C THR A 120 -2.32 -37.60 16.60
N ARG A 121 -3.62 -37.92 16.77
CA ARG A 121 -4.68 -36.88 16.83
C ARG A 121 -4.45 -35.85 17.94
N GLY A 122 -3.89 -36.26 19.07
CA GLY A 122 -3.57 -35.35 20.18
C GLY A 122 -2.46 -34.37 19.78
N GLU A 123 -1.35 -34.90 19.25
CA GLU A 123 -0.21 -34.08 18.79
C GLU A 123 -0.58 -33.14 17.64
N THR A 124 -1.45 -33.56 16.72
CA THR A 124 -1.95 -32.67 15.65
C THR A 124 -2.65 -31.43 16.21
N ILE A 125 -3.47 -31.60 17.25
CA ILE A 125 -4.19 -30.49 17.88
C ILE A 125 -3.21 -29.57 18.62
N GLU A 126 -2.27 -30.13 19.36
CA GLU A 126 -1.23 -29.36 20.06
C GLU A 126 -0.38 -28.56 19.07
N PHE A 127 0.16 -29.22 18.03
CA PHE A 127 0.94 -28.54 17.00
C PHE A 127 0.15 -27.47 16.26
N PHE A 128 -1.14 -27.70 15.99
CA PHE A 128 -1.99 -26.69 15.36
C PHE A 128 -2.02 -25.41 16.20
N PHE A 129 -2.34 -25.49 17.49
CA PHE A 129 -2.43 -24.31 18.35
C PHE A 129 -1.07 -23.65 18.54
N THR A 130 0.00 -24.42 18.76
CA THR A 130 1.35 -23.88 18.91
C THR A 130 1.79 -23.09 17.69
N ILE A 131 1.63 -23.66 16.48
CA ILE A 131 2.00 -23.00 15.24
C ILE A 131 1.08 -21.81 14.98
N PHE A 132 -0.24 -21.95 15.19
CA PHE A 132 -1.21 -20.88 14.98
C PHE A 132 -0.91 -19.64 15.82
N PHE A 133 -0.69 -19.78 17.12
CA PHE A 133 -0.36 -18.66 17.99
C PHE A 133 1.01 -18.05 17.67
N THR A 134 2.00 -18.89 17.36
CA THR A 134 3.33 -18.42 16.94
C THR A 134 3.23 -17.59 15.66
N CYS A 135 2.48 -18.07 14.67
CA CYS A 135 2.25 -17.36 13.41
C CYS A 135 1.50 -16.05 13.63
N ILE A 136 0.46 -16.01 14.47
CA ILE A 136 -0.24 -14.77 14.81
C ILE A 136 0.71 -13.74 15.41
N MET A 137 1.54 -14.15 16.37
CA MET A 137 2.49 -13.29 17.05
C MET A 137 3.56 -12.71 16.12
N ILE A 138 3.87 -13.39 15.01
CA ILE A 138 4.90 -12.94 14.06
C ILE A 138 4.26 -12.19 12.89
N TYR A 139 3.30 -12.81 12.20
CA TYR A 139 2.76 -12.28 10.94
C TYR A 139 1.85 -11.07 11.13
N ILE A 140 1.05 -11.00 12.21
CA ILE A 140 0.20 -9.80 12.43
C ILE A 140 1.07 -8.56 12.69
N PRO A 141 2.03 -8.55 13.63
CA PRO A 141 2.90 -7.38 13.82
C PRO A 141 3.73 -7.05 12.59
N PHE A 142 4.20 -8.06 11.85
CA PHE A 142 4.95 -7.86 10.62
C PHE A 142 4.11 -7.18 9.52
N LEU A 143 2.88 -7.66 9.28
CA LEU A 143 1.96 -7.07 8.32
C LEU A 143 1.51 -5.68 8.75
N PHE A 144 1.27 -5.49 10.05
CA PHE A 144 0.98 -4.17 10.61
C PHE A 144 2.14 -3.21 10.33
N ALA A 145 3.39 -3.64 10.57
CA ALA A 145 4.57 -2.83 10.31
C ALA A 145 4.69 -2.45 8.83
N ILE A 146 4.40 -3.36 7.89
CA ILE A 146 4.51 -3.10 6.45
C ILE A 146 3.36 -2.25 5.90
N LEU A 147 2.16 -2.36 6.45
CA LEU A 147 0.98 -1.65 5.91
C LEU A 147 0.70 -0.33 6.64
N VAL A 148 0.85 -0.30 7.95
CA VAL A 148 0.44 0.85 8.77
C VAL A 148 1.57 1.85 8.96
N LEU A 149 2.82 1.41 9.13
CA LEU A 149 3.94 2.34 9.34
C LEU A 149 4.24 3.18 8.08
N PRO A 150 4.36 2.61 6.87
CA PRO A 150 4.59 3.42 5.67
C PRO A 150 3.44 4.38 5.41
N TYR A 151 2.19 3.97 5.66
CA TYR A 151 1.02 4.86 5.59
C TYR A 151 1.13 6.04 6.56
N ALA A 152 1.48 5.79 7.82
CA ALA A 152 1.61 6.84 8.83
C ALA A 152 2.76 7.80 8.48
N PHE A 153 3.89 7.27 7.99
CA PHE A 153 5.03 8.07 7.56
C PHE A 153 4.71 8.91 6.32
N ALA A 154 4.07 8.30 5.32
CA ALA A 154 3.59 8.95 4.11
C ALA A 154 2.68 10.12 4.45
N LYS A 155 1.67 9.88 5.29
CA LYS A 155 0.74 10.92 5.75
C LYS A 155 1.47 12.05 6.49
N TYR A 156 2.34 11.72 7.45
CA TYR A 156 3.08 12.73 8.20
C TYR A 156 3.95 13.62 7.30
N ARG A 157 4.62 13.02 6.30
CA ARG A 157 5.42 13.76 5.32
C ARG A 157 4.56 14.66 4.43
N SER A 158 3.45 14.13 3.95
CA SER A 158 2.51 14.84 3.09
C SER A 158 1.85 16.02 3.81
N ASP A 159 1.38 15.81 5.04
CA ASP A 159 0.80 16.87 5.91
C ASP A 159 1.82 18.00 6.15
N LYS A 160 3.11 17.65 6.29
CA LYS A 160 4.17 18.65 6.47
C LYS A 160 4.36 19.51 5.22
N VAL A 161 4.32 18.91 4.03
CA VAL A 161 4.45 19.66 2.76
C VAL A 161 3.26 20.59 2.58
N ASN A 162 2.02 20.11 2.78
CA ASN A 162 0.82 20.93 2.65
C ASN A 162 0.83 22.13 3.61
N LYS A 163 1.31 21.95 4.85
CA LYS A 163 1.42 23.06 5.81
C LYS A 163 2.44 24.11 5.38
N GLN A 164 3.58 23.69 4.85
CA GLN A 164 4.59 24.62 4.34
C GLN A 164 4.05 25.43 3.17
N GLU A 165 3.33 24.79 2.24
CA GLU A 165 2.70 25.50 1.12
C GLU A 165 1.64 26.51 1.57
N LEU A 166 0.87 26.20 2.63
CA LEU A 166 -0.10 27.14 3.20
C LEU A 166 0.57 28.33 3.88
N GLU A 167 1.62 28.09 4.68
CA GLU A 167 2.39 29.15 5.34
C GLU A 167 3.06 30.09 4.33
N ASP A 168 3.63 29.54 3.24
CA ASP A 168 4.25 30.34 2.18
C ASP A 168 3.24 31.25 1.45
N ILE A 169 1.99 30.78 1.25
CA ILE A 169 0.91 31.59 0.63
C ILE A 169 0.47 32.73 1.56
N ASP A 170 0.27 32.43 2.85
CA ASP A 170 -0.14 33.44 3.84
C ASP A 170 0.93 34.55 3.98
N ASP A 171 2.22 34.20 3.93
CA ASP A 171 3.34 35.15 3.97
C ASP A 171 3.47 36.01 2.69
N GLU A 172 3.09 35.48 1.52
CA GLU A 172 3.01 36.23 0.27
C GLU A 172 1.83 37.22 0.28
N ASP A 173 0.66 36.79 0.75
CA ASP A 173 -0.53 37.64 0.86
C ASP A 173 -0.33 38.77 1.89
N GLU A 174 0.38 38.54 3.00
CA GLU A 174 0.73 39.59 3.97
C GLU A 174 1.74 40.62 3.42
N GLN A 175 2.60 40.22 2.48
CA GLN A 175 3.55 41.12 1.82
C GLN A 175 2.89 42.00 0.75
N ASP A 176 1.88 41.49 0.02
CA ASP A 176 1.15 42.26 -1.00
C ASP A 176 0.15 43.27 -0.41
N VAL A 177 -0.17 43.18 0.90
CA VAL A 177 -1.09 44.10 1.60
C VAL A 177 -0.36 45.27 2.30
N ARG A 178 0.98 45.29 2.36
CA ARG A 178 1.79 46.40 2.94
C ARG A 178 2.39 47.33 1.89
#